data_AF-R6Q629-F1
#
_entry.id   AF-R6Q629-F1
#
_cell.length_a   1.000
_cell.length_b   1.000
_cell.length_c   1.000
_cell.angle_alpha   90.00
_cell.angle_beta   90.00
_cell.angle_gamma   90.00
#
_symmetry.space_group_name_H-M   'P 1'
#
loop_
_entity.id
_entity.type
_entity.pdbx_description
1 polymer ?
#
loop_
_entity_poly.entity_id
_entity_poly.type
_entity_poly.pdbx_seq_one_letter_code
_entity_poly.pdbx_strand_id
1 'polypeptide(L)'
;MAISNNTRSKYEQYNTPYAETEEQKRQREAAQQLAYSQPNNAPNNYAQQMQEMYNRVASKGAFSYDKANDKAYQQWAELYRQLGGLSTAATQQAANNLTGGYGSTYAPQVAAQTDNAYQANVDAALPAFYQQAQEEWYAQKQNDLAAYQAAIEGYKNNENSNANRNNAWADIAGAAAGRSNQENANAINQYTDNRDFWLDQYWKEQNAANEAAETNSERYWNDNSLKENSRQFKAQLKEDTKQNKRDEYWSMNEVNVSIAADKADSYREKKDNKGMKAYLKAQIKKGNITQYQADAIYKQYKYTPPKSSGGSGGRRSSGSSSYSYTANDKSEYSKDTASIPKDLDSKAKQKQEKLKIPNGMLQQIGSNSTDYGRVNAIKSLKDKKVINDKQEAWLLDHYNLM
;
A
#
# COMPACT_ATOMS: atom_id res chain seq x y z
N MET A 1 -11.45 6.49 -24.57
CA MET A 1 -9.98 6.39 -24.55
C MET A 1 -9.62 5.00 -24.04
N ALA A 2 -8.50 4.40 -24.42
CA ALA A 2 -8.07 3.11 -23.88
C ALA A 2 -6.93 3.32 -22.89
N ILE A 3 -6.76 2.40 -21.93
CA ILE A 3 -5.58 2.42 -21.04
C ILE A 3 -4.32 2.40 -21.90
N SER A 4 -3.40 3.33 -21.60
CA SER A 4 -2.14 3.50 -22.28
C SER A 4 -1.24 2.27 -22.09
N ASN A 5 -0.43 1.97 -23.10
CA ASN A 5 0.47 0.82 -23.06
C ASN A 5 1.51 0.93 -21.94
N ASN A 6 1.94 2.15 -21.61
CA ASN A 6 2.86 2.39 -20.49
C ASN A 6 2.20 2.07 -19.16
N THR A 7 1.00 2.62 -18.90
CA THR A 7 0.24 2.36 -17.67
C THR A 7 -0.08 0.88 -17.51
N ARG A 8 -0.51 0.19 -18.59
CA ARG A 8 -0.75 -1.26 -18.56
C ARG A 8 0.51 -2.06 -18.22
N SER A 9 1.62 -1.78 -18.90
CA SER A 9 2.89 -2.48 -18.67
C SER A 9 3.42 -2.27 -17.25
N LYS A 10 3.35 -1.04 -16.73
CA LYS A 10 3.79 -0.72 -15.39
C LYS A 10 2.88 -1.28 -14.32
N TYR A 11 1.56 -1.27 -14.54
CA TYR A 11 0.62 -1.96 -13.68
C TYR A 11 0.96 -3.45 -13.59
N GLU A 12 1.13 -4.14 -14.72
CA GLU A 12 1.51 -5.57 -14.72
C GLU A 12 2.84 -5.83 -13.99
N GLN A 13 3.83 -4.94 -14.19
CA GLN A 13 5.12 -5.02 -13.51
C GLN A 13 5.00 -4.91 -11.97
N TYR A 14 4.19 -3.97 -11.47
CA TYR A 14 4.11 -3.65 -10.05
C TYR A 14 2.93 -4.30 -9.31
N ASN A 15 1.99 -4.92 -10.02
CA ASN A 15 0.84 -5.64 -9.45
C ASN A 15 1.21 -7.05 -8.96
N THR A 16 2.51 -7.35 -8.90
CA THR A 16 3.05 -8.56 -8.29
C THR A 16 3.59 -8.24 -6.89
N PRO A 17 3.84 -9.23 -6.02
CA PRO A 17 4.57 -8.96 -4.79
C PRO A 17 6.01 -8.54 -5.10
N TYR A 18 6.60 -7.68 -4.27
CA TYR A 18 8.02 -7.33 -4.38
C TYR A 18 8.87 -8.60 -4.30
N ALA A 19 9.73 -8.77 -5.30
CA ALA A 19 10.76 -9.79 -5.32
C ALA A 19 12.12 -9.09 -5.21
N GLU A 20 12.89 -9.51 -4.21
CA GLU A 20 14.26 -9.06 -4.05
C GLU A 20 15.11 -9.50 -5.25
N THR A 21 15.98 -8.61 -5.72
CA THR A 21 16.92 -8.94 -6.79
C THR A 21 18.03 -9.85 -6.27
N GLU A 22 18.63 -10.66 -7.16
CA GLU A 22 19.77 -11.52 -6.79
C GLU A 22 20.95 -10.72 -6.22
N GLU A 23 21.15 -9.47 -6.66
CA GLU A 23 22.19 -8.62 -6.12
C GLU A 23 21.92 -8.20 -4.68
N GLN A 24 20.69 -7.75 -4.37
CA GLN A 24 20.28 -7.41 -3.01
C GLN A 24 20.38 -8.61 -2.07
N LYS A 25 19.96 -9.78 -2.57
CA LYS A 25 20.07 -11.04 -1.83
C LYS A 25 21.54 -11.39 -1.54
N ARG A 26 22.44 -11.28 -2.52
CA ARG A 26 23.88 -11.49 -2.33
C ARG A 26 24.46 -10.54 -1.30
N GLN A 27 24.09 -9.26 -1.32
CA GLN A 27 24.58 -8.26 -0.36
C GLN A 27 24.09 -8.58 1.07
N ARG A 28 22.83 -8.99 1.23
CA ARG A 28 22.30 -9.44 2.52
C ARG A 28 23.03 -10.68 3.03
N GLU A 29 23.24 -11.66 2.17
CA GLU A 29 23.98 -12.88 2.51
C GLU A 29 25.44 -12.57 2.87
N ALA A 30 26.10 -11.68 2.15
CA ALA A 30 27.46 -11.23 2.46
C ALA A 30 27.53 -10.52 3.82
N ALA A 31 26.56 -9.65 4.15
CA ALA A 31 26.46 -9.02 5.46
C ALA A 31 26.22 -10.04 6.58
N GLN A 32 25.41 -11.07 6.33
CA GLN A 32 25.20 -12.17 7.28
C GLN A 32 26.47 -13.01 7.46
N GLN A 33 27.16 -13.37 6.38
CA GLN A 33 28.42 -14.12 6.44
C GLN A 33 29.48 -13.35 7.23
N LEU A 34 29.58 -12.03 7.03
CA LEU A 34 30.47 -11.18 7.81
C LEU A 34 30.15 -11.22 9.30
N ALA A 35 28.87 -11.26 9.67
CA ALA A 35 28.41 -11.42 11.05
C ALA A 35 28.71 -12.82 11.63
N TYR A 36 28.84 -13.85 10.80
CA TYR A 36 29.29 -15.18 11.22
C TYR A 36 30.82 -15.35 11.24
N SER A 37 31.55 -14.50 10.52
CA SER A 37 33.02 -14.56 10.44
C SER A 37 33.72 -13.79 11.57
N GLN A 38 33.17 -13.84 12.78
CA GLN A 38 33.75 -13.15 13.93
C GLN A 38 35.22 -13.58 14.11
N PRO A 39 36.16 -12.62 14.27
CA PRO A 39 37.55 -12.95 14.46
C PRO A 39 37.74 -13.72 15.77
N ASN A 40 38.56 -14.77 15.70
CA ASN A 40 39.02 -15.46 16.90
C ASN A 40 40.01 -14.56 17.65
N ASN A 41 39.89 -14.53 18.97
CA ASN A 41 40.87 -13.87 19.83
C ASN A 41 42.25 -14.53 19.64
N ALA A 42 43.31 -13.71 19.65
CA ALA A 42 44.66 -14.26 19.67
C ALA A 42 44.88 -15.06 20.97
N PRO A 43 45.48 -16.27 20.91
CA PRO A 43 45.73 -17.06 22.12
C PRO A 43 46.61 -16.29 23.10
N ASN A 44 46.19 -16.27 24.38
CA ASN A 44 46.86 -15.52 25.44
C ASN A 44 47.75 -16.46 26.27
N ASN A 45 49.02 -16.55 25.90
CA ASN A 45 50.01 -17.39 26.60
C ASN A 45 50.63 -16.69 27.83
N TYR A 46 50.26 -15.42 28.11
CA TYR A 46 50.83 -14.66 29.23
C TYR A 46 50.36 -15.19 30.59
N ALA A 47 49.18 -15.82 30.67
CA ALA A 47 48.67 -16.34 31.94
C ALA A 47 49.60 -17.41 32.56
N GLN A 48 50.07 -18.37 31.75
CA GLN A 48 51.02 -19.40 32.21
C GLN A 48 52.39 -18.79 32.55
N GLN A 49 52.92 -17.91 31.68
CA GLN A 49 54.20 -17.26 31.94
C GLN A 49 54.18 -16.38 33.20
N MET A 50 53.09 -15.65 33.45
CA MET A 50 52.91 -14.87 34.67
C MET A 50 52.92 -15.76 35.92
N GLN A 51 52.28 -16.94 35.88
CA GLN A 51 52.27 -17.86 37.01
C GLN A 51 53.68 -18.37 37.34
N GLU A 52 54.48 -18.71 36.32
CA GLU A 52 55.87 -19.13 36.49
C GLU A 52 56.75 -18.01 37.06
N MET A 53 56.60 -16.79 36.54
CA MET A 53 57.35 -15.62 37.03
C MET A 53 56.94 -15.23 38.45
N TYR A 54 55.64 -15.26 38.75
CA TYR A 54 55.13 -15.05 40.11
C TYR A 54 55.74 -16.05 41.08
N ASN A 55 55.74 -17.34 40.72
CA ASN A 55 56.33 -18.38 41.55
C ASN A 55 57.83 -18.11 41.79
N ARG A 56 58.61 -17.69 40.79
CA ARG A 56 60.02 -17.31 40.97
C ARG A 56 60.20 -16.14 41.95
N VAL A 57 59.39 -15.09 41.82
CA VAL A 57 59.46 -13.93 42.72
C VAL A 57 59.04 -14.31 44.13
N ALA A 58 57.99 -15.11 44.28
CA ALA A 58 57.43 -15.52 45.56
C ALA A 58 58.30 -16.57 46.28
N SER A 59 58.97 -17.46 45.55
CA SER A 59 59.82 -18.50 46.12
C SER A 59 61.23 -18.00 46.47
N LYS A 60 61.64 -16.82 46.00
CA LYS A 60 62.89 -16.16 46.41
C LYS A 60 62.72 -15.62 47.84
N GLY A 61 62.93 -16.50 48.82
CA GLY A 61 62.97 -16.16 50.25
C GLY A 61 64.05 -15.12 50.59
N ALA A 62 64.21 -14.77 51.87
CA ALA A 62 65.17 -13.73 52.28
C ALA A 62 66.61 -14.04 51.83
N PHE A 63 67.41 -12.99 51.61
CA PHE A 63 68.84 -13.14 51.32
C PHE A 63 69.52 -13.95 52.42
N SER A 64 70.31 -14.93 52.00
CA SER A 64 71.14 -15.76 52.86
C SER A 64 72.46 -15.99 52.16
N TYR A 65 73.55 -15.83 52.90
CA TYR A 65 74.90 -16.01 52.39
C TYR A 65 75.56 -17.20 53.07
N ASP A 66 76.03 -18.14 52.25
CA ASP A 66 76.78 -19.30 52.71
C ASP A 66 78.14 -19.33 52.02
N LYS A 67 79.18 -18.93 52.78
CA LYS A 67 80.56 -18.93 52.30
C LYS A 67 81.07 -20.31 51.92
N ALA A 68 80.50 -21.38 52.49
CA ALA A 68 80.88 -22.74 52.14
C ALA A 68 80.34 -23.15 50.76
N ASN A 69 79.37 -22.43 50.20
CA ASN A 69 78.78 -22.68 48.89
C ASN A 69 79.07 -21.57 47.86
N ASP A 70 79.67 -20.46 48.27
CA ASP A 70 80.16 -19.41 47.36
C ASP A 70 81.45 -19.88 46.66
N LYS A 71 81.33 -20.17 45.36
CA LYS A 71 82.46 -20.62 44.52
C LYS A 71 83.59 -19.59 44.43
N ALA A 72 83.27 -18.30 44.43
CA ALA A 72 84.27 -17.24 44.34
C ALA A 72 85.05 -17.14 45.65
N TYR A 73 84.36 -17.22 46.80
CA TYR A 73 85.00 -17.30 48.10
C TYR A 73 85.82 -18.59 48.29
N GLN A 74 85.30 -19.74 47.84
CA GLN A 74 86.04 -21.02 47.88
C GLN A 74 87.36 -20.93 47.10
N GLN A 75 87.32 -20.39 45.88
CA GLN A 75 88.51 -20.20 45.05
C GLN A 75 89.51 -19.24 45.71
N TRP A 76 89.02 -18.15 46.31
CA TRP A 76 89.86 -17.21 47.06
C TRP A 76 90.53 -17.84 48.29
N ALA A 77 89.77 -18.57 49.11
CA ALA A 77 90.27 -19.24 50.29
C ALA A 77 91.29 -20.34 49.94
N GLU A 78 91.05 -21.09 48.86
CA GLU A 78 91.98 -22.12 48.39
C GLU A 78 93.31 -21.54 47.89
N LEU A 79 93.25 -20.43 47.15
CA LEU A 79 94.44 -19.71 46.69
C LEU A 79 95.32 -19.27 47.87
N TYR A 80 94.71 -18.67 48.90
CA TYR A 80 95.45 -18.19 50.06
C TYR A 80 95.96 -19.31 50.96
N ARG A 81 95.23 -20.43 51.06
CA ARG A 81 95.72 -21.63 51.74
C ARG A 81 96.97 -22.18 51.07
N GLN A 82 97.02 -22.20 49.73
CA GLN A 82 98.21 -22.62 48.98
C GLN A 82 99.38 -21.66 49.21
N LEU A 83 99.15 -20.34 49.16
CA LEU A 83 100.18 -19.34 49.46
C LEU A 83 100.69 -19.46 50.91
N GLY A 84 99.80 -19.64 51.88
CA GLY A 84 100.14 -19.80 53.29
C GLY A 84 101.00 -21.04 53.55
N GLY A 85 100.65 -22.17 52.92
CA GLY A 85 101.45 -23.39 53.00
C GLY A 85 102.87 -23.23 52.44
N LEU A 86 103.00 -22.59 51.27
CA LEU A 86 104.29 -22.29 50.66
C LEU A 86 105.13 -21.33 51.51
N SER A 87 104.51 -20.28 52.04
CA SER A 87 105.16 -19.26 52.88
C SER A 87 105.61 -19.83 54.22
N THR A 88 104.76 -20.61 54.89
CA THR A 88 105.06 -21.31 56.14
C THR A 88 106.22 -22.28 55.97
N ALA A 89 106.24 -23.06 54.87
CA ALA A 89 107.34 -23.98 54.56
C ALA A 89 108.67 -23.22 54.35
N ALA A 90 108.64 -22.10 53.64
CA ALA A 90 109.81 -21.25 53.42
C ALA A 90 110.31 -20.61 54.73
N THR A 91 109.41 -20.09 55.55
CA THR A 91 109.72 -19.49 56.86
C THR A 91 110.32 -20.52 57.82
N GLN A 92 109.75 -21.72 57.88
CA GLN A 92 110.28 -22.83 58.67
C GLN A 92 111.68 -23.23 58.21
N GLN A 93 111.92 -23.34 56.90
CA GLN A 93 113.22 -23.68 56.34
C GLN A 93 114.26 -22.60 56.66
N ALA A 94 113.91 -21.33 56.49
CA ALA A 94 114.77 -20.19 56.82
C ALA A 94 115.12 -20.16 58.31
N ALA A 95 114.14 -20.35 59.19
CA ALA A 95 114.35 -20.38 60.64
C ALA A 95 115.18 -21.59 61.10
N ASN A 96 115.04 -22.76 60.46
CA ASN A 96 115.87 -23.94 60.72
C ASN A 96 117.34 -23.72 60.30
N ASN A 97 117.57 -23.04 59.17
CA ASN A 97 118.91 -22.70 58.69
C ASN A 97 119.62 -21.71 59.63
N LEU A 98 118.88 -20.73 60.16
CA LEU A 98 119.41 -19.72 61.09
C LEU A 98 119.72 -20.27 62.50
N THR A 99 119.04 -21.35 62.90
CA THR A 99 119.23 -22.00 64.21
C THR A 99 120.22 -23.18 64.16
N GLY A 100 120.84 -23.42 63.00
CA GLY A 100 121.88 -24.45 62.84
C GLY A 100 121.40 -25.89 63.06
N GLY A 101 120.10 -26.15 62.87
CA GLY A 101 119.52 -27.49 63.02
C GLY A 101 119.30 -27.96 64.47
N TYR A 102 119.66 -27.16 65.48
CA TYR A 102 119.28 -27.44 66.87
C TYR A 102 117.81 -27.07 67.05
N GLY A 103 116.97 -28.06 67.34
CA GLY A 103 115.50 -27.96 67.40
C GLY A 103 115.00 -26.77 68.23
N SER A 104 114.84 -25.64 67.56
CA SER A 104 114.43 -24.39 68.18
C SER A 104 112.92 -24.26 68.12
N THR A 105 112.31 -23.95 69.26
CA THR A 105 110.89 -23.58 69.38
C THR A 105 110.53 -22.34 68.57
N TYR A 106 111.53 -21.57 68.11
CA TYR A 106 111.36 -20.37 67.31
C TYR A 106 110.80 -20.64 65.90
N ALA A 107 111.28 -21.69 65.23
CA ALA A 107 110.89 -21.93 63.83
C ALA A 107 109.40 -22.31 63.66
N PRO A 108 108.83 -23.22 64.49
CA PRO A 108 107.39 -23.47 64.51
C PRO A 108 106.55 -22.24 64.90
N GLN A 109 107.08 -21.37 65.76
CA GLN A 109 106.37 -20.18 66.24
C GLN A 109 106.22 -19.12 65.15
N VAL A 110 107.29 -18.85 64.39
CA VAL A 110 107.24 -17.88 63.27
C VAL A 110 106.42 -18.44 62.11
N ALA A 111 106.54 -19.74 61.80
CA ALA A 111 105.71 -20.42 60.82
C ALA A 111 104.21 -20.35 61.16
N ALA A 112 103.84 -20.59 62.42
CA ALA A 112 102.46 -20.42 62.89
C ALA A 112 101.98 -18.96 62.82
N GLN A 113 102.86 -17.99 63.06
CA GLN A 113 102.52 -16.57 62.91
C GLN A 113 102.27 -16.20 61.44
N THR A 114 103.07 -16.74 60.51
CA THR A 114 102.86 -16.57 59.07
C THR A 114 101.53 -17.19 58.62
N ASP A 115 101.23 -18.43 59.01
CA ASP A 115 99.98 -19.12 58.66
C ASP A 115 98.74 -18.39 59.20
N ASN A 116 98.78 -17.94 60.46
CA ASN A 116 97.73 -17.11 61.06
C ASN A 116 97.48 -15.80 60.28
N ALA A 117 98.53 -15.18 59.73
CA ALA A 117 98.38 -13.97 58.93
C ALA A 117 97.69 -14.25 57.58
N TYR A 118 97.95 -15.39 56.93
CA TYR A 118 97.24 -15.76 55.69
C TYR A 118 95.76 -16.08 55.95
N GLN A 119 95.44 -16.77 57.04
CA GLN A 119 94.05 -17.01 57.41
C GLN A 119 93.29 -15.72 57.76
N ALA A 120 93.95 -14.78 58.44
CA ALA A 120 93.37 -13.46 58.66
C ALA A 120 93.05 -12.72 57.35
N ASN A 121 93.88 -12.88 56.30
CA ASN A 121 93.62 -12.29 54.99
C ASN A 121 92.46 -12.95 54.23
N VAL A 122 92.25 -14.26 54.41
CA VAL A 122 91.08 -14.97 53.83
C VAL A 122 89.79 -14.47 54.47
N ASP A 123 89.75 -14.36 55.80
CA ASP A 123 88.56 -13.90 56.52
C ASP A 123 88.29 -12.41 56.31
N ALA A 124 89.32 -11.59 56.08
CA ALA A 124 89.17 -10.17 55.79
C ALA A 124 88.42 -9.88 54.47
N ALA A 125 88.45 -10.80 53.50
CA ALA A 125 87.74 -10.64 52.23
C ALA A 125 86.25 -11.06 52.31
N LEU A 126 85.86 -11.80 53.37
CA LEU A 126 84.51 -12.32 53.53
C LEU A 126 83.39 -11.26 53.43
N PRO A 127 83.53 -10.05 54.01
CA PRO A 127 82.51 -9.00 53.87
C PRO A 127 82.30 -8.53 52.42
N ALA A 128 83.35 -8.56 51.59
CA ALA A 128 83.26 -8.14 50.19
C ALA A 128 82.46 -9.15 49.35
N PHE A 129 82.72 -10.45 49.53
CA PHE A 129 81.93 -11.51 48.89
C PHE A 129 80.48 -11.53 49.36
N TYR A 130 80.25 -11.30 50.67
CA TYR A 130 78.90 -11.12 51.20
C TYR A 130 78.16 -9.96 50.51
N GLN A 131 78.79 -8.79 50.39
CA GLN A 131 78.20 -7.63 49.72
C GLN A 131 77.90 -7.92 48.24
N GLN A 132 78.83 -8.53 47.52
CA GLN A 132 78.63 -8.90 46.13
C GLN A 132 77.44 -9.88 45.97
N ALA A 133 77.39 -10.94 46.78
CA ALA A 133 76.28 -11.89 46.75
C ALA A 133 74.93 -11.23 47.10
N GLN A 134 74.95 -10.26 48.02
CA GLN A 134 73.78 -9.48 48.39
C GLN A 134 73.28 -8.62 47.22
N GLU A 135 74.19 -7.89 46.55
CA GLU A 135 73.87 -7.08 45.38
C GLU A 135 73.34 -7.92 44.22
N GLU A 136 73.98 -9.04 43.91
CA GLU A 136 73.52 -9.98 42.87
C GLU A 136 72.11 -10.52 43.19
N TRP A 137 71.85 -10.87 44.44
CA TRP A 137 70.52 -11.35 44.87
C TRP A 137 69.44 -10.28 44.67
N TYR A 138 69.71 -9.04 45.10
CA TYR A 138 68.76 -7.92 44.91
C TYR A 138 68.54 -7.61 43.43
N ALA A 139 69.61 -7.55 42.63
CA ALA A 139 69.53 -7.29 41.20
C ALA A 139 68.68 -8.36 40.48
N GLN A 140 68.90 -9.64 40.78
CA GLN A 140 68.08 -10.70 40.20
C GLN A 140 66.62 -10.63 40.65
N LYS A 141 66.36 -10.35 41.94
CA LYS A 141 64.98 -10.20 42.44
C LYS A 141 64.26 -9.03 41.75
N GLN A 142 64.96 -7.92 41.55
CA GLN A 142 64.41 -6.76 40.85
C GLN A 142 64.13 -7.07 39.37
N ASN A 143 65.03 -7.80 38.70
CA ASN A 143 64.81 -8.25 37.32
C ASN A 143 63.61 -9.20 37.20
N ASP A 144 63.46 -10.17 38.10
CA ASP A 144 62.30 -11.09 38.09
C ASP A 144 60.99 -10.34 38.34
N LEU A 145 60.99 -9.36 39.25
CA LEU A 145 59.83 -8.51 39.51
C LEU A 145 59.47 -7.64 38.29
N ALA A 146 60.47 -7.03 37.66
CA ALA A 146 60.27 -6.24 36.45
C ALA A 146 59.74 -7.09 35.29
N ALA A 147 60.26 -8.30 35.11
CA ALA A 147 59.77 -9.26 34.11
C ALA A 147 58.30 -9.65 34.38
N TYR A 148 57.95 -9.93 35.64
CA TYR A 148 56.57 -10.21 36.03
C TYR A 148 55.62 -9.04 35.75
N GLN A 149 56.02 -7.81 36.09
CA GLN A 149 55.24 -6.60 35.80
C GLN A 149 55.04 -6.38 34.30
N ALA A 150 56.10 -6.53 33.50
CA ALA A 150 56.01 -6.44 32.05
C ALA A 150 55.08 -7.51 31.45
N ALA A 151 55.05 -8.72 32.01
CA ALA A 151 54.12 -9.76 31.60
C ALA A 151 52.65 -9.41 31.90
N ILE A 152 52.37 -8.77 33.05
CA ILE A 152 51.02 -8.26 33.37
C ILE A 152 50.59 -7.20 32.36
N GLU A 153 51.46 -6.26 32.02
CA GLU A 153 51.18 -5.22 31.02
C GLU A 153 50.96 -5.84 29.63
N GLY A 154 51.79 -6.81 29.24
CA GLY A 154 51.62 -7.58 28.01
C GLY A 154 50.25 -8.29 27.94
N TYR A 155 49.83 -8.94 29.03
CA TYR A 155 48.50 -9.55 29.15
C TYR A 155 47.39 -8.53 28.92
N LYS A 156 47.41 -7.39 29.63
CA LYS A 156 46.40 -6.33 29.52
C LYS A 156 46.34 -5.76 28.09
N ASN A 157 47.50 -5.54 27.48
CA ASN A 157 47.59 -5.02 26.12
C ASN A 157 47.04 -6.02 25.09
N ASN A 158 47.31 -7.32 25.25
CA ASN A 158 46.76 -8.36 24.38
C ASN A 158 45.23 -8.44 24.51
N GLU A 159 44.72 -8.42 25.74
CA GLU A 159 43.29 -8.46 26.01
C GLU A 159 42.55 -7.23 25.44
N ASN A 160 43.10 -6.03 25.66
CA ASN A 160 42.59 -4.80 25.06
C ASN A 160 42.64 -4.85 23.53
N SER A 161 43.70 -5.43 22.94
CA SER A 161 43.81 -5.60 21.50
C SER A 161 42.77 -6.57 20.95
N ASN A 162 42.47 -7.67 21.64
CA ASN A 162 41.41 -8.60 21.26
C ASN A 162 40.03 -7.93 21.38
N ALA A 163 39.77 -7.20 22.46
CA ALA A 163 38.54 -6.44 22.66
C ALA A 163 38.34 -5.39 21.55
N ASN A 164 39.38 -4.61 21.22
CA ASN A 164 39.33 -3.62 20.16
C ASN A 164 39.07 -4.25 18.79
N ARG A 165 39.67 -5.40 18.49
CA ARG A 165 39.41 -6.16 17.25
C ARG A 165 37.96 -6.63 17.17
N ASN A 166 37.41 -7.15 18.27
CA ASN A 166 36.03 -7.60 18.33
C ASN A 166 35.04 -6.43 18.19
N ASN A 167 35.31 -5.31 18.85
CA ASN A 167 34.49 -4.11 18.74
C ASN A 167 34.52 -3.55 17.31
N ALA A 168 35.71 -3.41 16.71
CA ALA A 168 35.84 -2.96 15.33
C ALA A 168 35.12 -3.90 14.35
N TRP A 169 35.22 -5.21 14.55
CA TRP A 169 34.46 -6.17 13.76
C TRP A 169 32.95 -6.02 13.95
N ALA A 170 32.48 -5.85 15.20
CA ALA A 170 31.06 -5.67 15.49
C ALA A 170 30.51 -4.38 14.85
N ASP A 171 31.29 -3.30 14.86
CA ASP A 171 30.94 -2.04 14.18
C ASP A 171 30.83 -2.24 12.66
N ILE A 172 31.79 -2.94 12.03
CA ILE A 172 31.77 -3.20 10.59
C ILE A 172 30.60 -4.12 10.22
N ALA A 173 30.41 -5.22 10.96
CA ALA A 173 29.33 -6.16 10.74
C ALA A 173 27.95 -5.49 10.93
N GLY A 174 27.81 -4.70 12.00
CA GLY A 174 26.61 -3.90 12.26
C GLY A 174 26.34 -2.87 11.16
N ALA A 175 27.37 -2.16 10.69
CA ALA A 175 27.25 -1.19 9.60
C ALA A 175 26.90 -1.86 8.25
N ALA A 176 27.46 -3.04 7.96
CA ALA A 176 27.13 -3.80 6.76
C ALA A 176 25.67 -4.29 6.79
N ALA A 177 25.24 -4.86 7.92
CA ALA A 177 23.85 -5.28 8.11
C ALA A 177 22.89 -4.09 8.06
N GLY A 178 23.23 -2.97 8.70
CA GLY A 178 22.45 -1.73 8.68
C GLY A 178 22.27 -1.17 7.27
N ARG A 179 23.36 -1.10 6.48
CA ARG A 179 23.31 -0.69 5.07
C ARG A 179 22.43 -1.60 4.23
N SER A 180 22.64 -2.92 4.30
CA SER A 180 21.85 -3.89 3.55
C SER A 180 20.35 -3.80 3.89
N ASN A 181 20.02 -3.66 5.18
CA ASN A 181 18.63 -3.50 5.62
C ASN A 181 18.02 -2.18 5.13
N GLN A 182 18.78 -1.08 5.18
CA GLN A 182 18.32 0.22 4.70
C GLN A 182 18.09 0.23 3.19
N GLU A 183 19.00 -0.34 2.41
CA GLU A 183 18.85 -0.46 0.96
C GLU A 183 17.66 -1.34 0.58
N ASN A 184 17.46 -2.45 1.26
CA ASN A 184 16.28 -3.29 1.06
C ASN A 184 14.98 -2.56 1.43
N ALA A 185 14.96 -1.83 2.55
CA ALA A 185 13.81 -1.01 2.95
C ALA A 185 13.51 0.08 1.92
N ASN A 186 14.53 0.77 1.42
CA ASN A 186 14.39 1.77 0.37
C ASN A 186 13.82 1.16 -0.92
N ALA A 187 14.30 -0.01 -1.34
CA ALA A 187 13.80 -0.69 -2.52
C ALA A 187 12.33 -1.13 -2.37
N ILE A 188 11.96 -1.65 -1.19
CA ILE A 188 10.56 -1.99 -0.88
C ILE A 188 9.67 -0.75 -0.91
N ASN A 189 10.11 0.36 -0.32
CA ASN A 189 9.36 1.61 -0.33
C ASN A 189 9.18 2.13 -1.75
N GLN A 190 10.24 2.19 -2.55
CA GLN A 190 10.16 2.60 -3.95
C GLN A 190 9.25 1.70 -4.78
N TYR A 191 9.30 0.38 -4.55
CA TYR A 191 8.38 -0.56 -5.20
C TYR A 191 6.94 -0.29 -4.82
N THR A 192 6.68 -0.04 -3.54
CA THR A 192 5.34 0.25 -3.00
C THR A 192 4.78 1.55 -3.56
N ASP A 193 5.58 2.62 -3.56
CA ASP A 193 5.21 3.92 -4.12
C ASP A 193 4.88 3.81 -5.61
N ASN A 194 5.73 3.10 -6.36
CA ASN A 194 5.50 2.87 -7.78
C ASN A 194 4.24 2.03 -8.03
N ARG A 195 4.03 0.97 -7.24
CA ARG A 195 2.81 0.15 -7.33
C ARG A 195 1.58 1.00 -7.12
N ASP A 196 1.54 1.77 -6.04
CA ASP A 196 0.35 2.55 -5.68
C ASP A 196 0.09 3.64 -6.74
N PHE A 197 1.14 4.29 -7.25
CA PHE A 197 1.04 5.24 -8.36
C PHE A 197 0.46 4.59 -9.63
N TRP A 198 1.04 3.48 -10.10
CA TRP A 198 0.61 2.85 -11.34
C TRP A 198 -0.76 2.18 -11.23
N LEU A 199 -1.11 1.68 -10.05
CA LEU A 199 -2.45 1.18 -9.74
C LEU A 199 -3.50 2.30 -9.82
N ASP A 200 -3.22 3.46 -9.22
CA ASP A 200 -4.10 4.64 -9.29
C ASP A 200 -4.23 5.15 -10.74
N GLN A 201 -3.12 5.26 -11.48
CA GLN A 201 -3.16 5.66 -12.89
C GLN A 201 -3.97 4.69 -13.75
N TYR A 202 -3.80 3.38 -13.54
CA TYR A 202 -4.56 2.36 -14.26
C TYR A 202 -6.08 2.54 -14.06
N TRP A 203 -6.52 2.71 -12.82
CA TRP A 203 -7.94 2.90 -12.52
C TRP A 203 -8.48 4.24 -13.01
N LYS A 204 -7.69 5.31 -12.97
CA LYS A 204 -8.06 6.60 -13.56
C LYS A 204 -8.30 6.49 -15.06
N GLU A 205 -7.37 5.87 -15.79
CA GLU A 205 -7.52 5.68 -17.24
C GLU A 205 -8.67 4.73 -17.58
N GLN A 206 -8.88 3.68 -16.79
CA GLN A 206 -10.01 2.76 -16.95
C GLN A 206 -11.35 3.47 -16.71
N ASN A 207 -11.46 4.31 -15.69
CA ASN A 207 -12.68 5.06 -15.41
C ASN A 207 -12.94 6.10 -16.50
N ALA A 208 -11.91 6.85 -16.94
CA ALA A 208 -12.05 7.80 -18.04
C ALA A 208 -12.43 7.10 -19.36
N ALA A 209 -11.92 5.89 -19.60
CA ALA A 209 -12.32 5.05 -20.72
C ALA A 209 -13.81 4.70 -20.69
N ASN A 210 -14.29 4.26 -19.52
CA ASN A 210 -15.68 3.90 -19.28
C ASN A 210 -16.61 5.10 -19.41
N GLU A 211 -16.29 6.24 -18.77
CA GLU A 211 -17.06 7.49 -18.87
C GLU A 211 -17.17 7.98 -20.32
N ALA A 212 -16.08 7.89 -21.09
CA ALA A 212 -16.11 8.23 -22.51
C ALA A 212 -17.00 7.28 -23.33
N ALA A 213 -17.02 5.99 -22.99
CA ALA A 213 -17.87 5.00 -23.64
C ALA A 213 -19.35 5.22 -23.30
N GLU A 214 -19.67 5.49 -22.03
CA GLU A 214 -21.02 5.86 -21.56
C GLU A 214 -21.51 7.13 -22.23
N THR A 215 -20.71 8.21 -22.23
CA THR A 215 -21.06 9.46 -22.91
C THR A 215 -21.33 9.25 -24.41
N ASN A 216 -20.52 8.40 -25.07
CA ASN A 216 -20.71 8.10 -26.49
C ASN A 216 -22.00 7.29 -26.72
N SER A 217 -22.32 6.35 -25.82
CA SER A 217 -23.58 5.61 -25.83
C SER A 217 -24.78 6.53 -25.63
N GLU A 218 -24.75 7.42 -24.64
CA GLU A 218 -25.81 8.40 -24.39
C GLU A 218 -26.03 9.33 -25.58
N ARG A 219 -24.95 9.84 -26.20
CA ARG A 219 -25.05 10.65 -27.43
C ARG A 219 -25.72 9.88 -28.56
N TYR A 220 -25.37 8.61 -28.73
CA TYR A 220 -25.98 7.74 -29.74
C TYR A 220 -27.50 7.57 -29.50
N TRP A 221 -27.90 7.25 -28.28
CA TRP A 221 -29.32 7.09 -27.94
C TRP A 221 -30.10 8.40 -28.05
N ASN A 222 -29.52 9.53 -27.62
CA ASN A 222 -30.15 10.85 -27.73
C ASN A 222 -30.33 11.26 -29.20
N ASP A 223 -29.31 11.10 -30.04
CA ASP A 223 -29.41 11.40 -31.47
C ASP A 223 -30.46 10.52 -32.16
N ASN A 224 -30.52 9.23 -31.82
CA ASN A 224 -31.53 8.33 -32.35
C ASN A 224 -32.95 8.68 -31.88
N SER A 225 -33.11 9.05 -30.60
CA SER A 225 -34.38 9.52 -30.04
C SER A 225 -34.85 10.82 -30.71
N LEU A 226 -33.96 11.79 -30.91
CA LEU A 226 -34.29 13.04 -31.62
C LEU A 226 -34.69 12.79 -33.07
N LYS A 227 -34.00 11.88 -33.77
CA LYS A 227 -34.37 11.45 -35.12
C LYS A 227 -35.76 10.81 -35.14
N GLU A 228 -36.07 9.97 -34.16
CA GLU A 228 -37.38 9.33 -34.06
C GLU A 228 -38.49 10.31 -33.73
N ASN A 229 -38.29 11.21 -32.76
CA ASN A 229 -39.22 12.30 -32.46
C ASN A 229 -39.48 13.17 -33.69
N SER A 230 -38.44 13.48 -34.48
CA SER A 230 -38.60 14.22 -35.74
C SER A 230 -39.43 13.45 -36.77
N ARG A 231 -39.27 12.12 -36.88
CA ARG A 231 -40.10 11.28 -37.75
C ARG A 231 -41.55 11.28 -37.30
N GLN A 232 -41.81 11.09 -36.01
CA GLN A 232 -43.15 11.11 -35.44
C GLN A 232 -43.83 12.46 -35.66
N PHE A 233 -43.14 13.57 -35.39
CA PHE A 233 -43.65 14.92 -35.65
C PHE A 233 -44.01 15.13 -37.13
N LYS A 234 -43.13 14.73 -38.06
CA LYS A 234 -43.42 14.81 -39.50
C LYS A 234 -44.59 13.93 -39.92
N ALA A 235 -44.76 12.76 -39.30
CA ALA A 235 -45.90 11.88 -39.55
C ALA A 235 -47.20 12.50 -39.04
N GLN A 236 -47.18 13.05 -37.83
CA GLN A 236 -48.32 13.76 -37.23
C GLN A 236 -48.74 14.96 -38.07
N LEU A 237 -47.78 15.80 -38.47
CA LEU A 237 -48.05 16.96 -39.32
C LEU A 237 -48.71 16.57 -40.65
N LYS A 238 -48.30 15.45 -41.25
CA LYS A 238 -48.94 14.91 -42.46
C LYS A 238 -50.38 14.48 -42.19
N GLU A 239 -50.66 13.86 -41.05
CA GLU A 239 -52.01 13.43 -40.71
C GLU A 239 -52.92 14.60 -40.35
N ASP A 240 -52.42 15.57 -39.57
CA ASP A 240 -53.15 16.82 -39.27
C ASP A 240 -53.45 17.59 -40.55
N THR A 241 -52.52 17.64 -41.51
CA THR A 241 -52.76 18.28 -42.82
C THR A 241 -53.86 17.56 -43.60
N LYS A 242 -53.90 16.23 -43.57
CA LYS A 242 -55.00 15.48 -44.20
C LYS A 242 -56.31 15.73 -43.47
N GLN A 243 -56.30 15.78 -42.14
CA GLN A 243 -57.48 16.06 -41.33
C GLN A 243 -58.04 17.45 -41.63
N ASN A 244 -57.20 18.49 -41.65
CA ASN A 244 -57.61 19.84 -42.02
C ASN A 244 -58.20 19.88 -43.43
N LYS A 245 -57.61 19.19 -44.41
CA LYS A 245 -58.17 19.09 -45.76
C LYS A 245 -59.52 18.36 -45.79
N ARG A 246 -59.70 17.32 -44.96
CA ARG A 246 -60.99 16.65 -44.79
C ARG A 246 -62.00 17.64 -44.21
N ASP A 247 -61.66 18.35 -43.15
CA ASP A 247 -62.56 19.27 -42.45
C ASP A 247 -62.95 20.48 -43.31
N GLU A 248 -62.00 21.04 -44.09
CA GLU A 248 -62.29 22.05 -45.12
C GLU A 248 -63.27 21.51 -46.17
N TYR A 249 -63.07 20.28 -46.66
CA TYR A 249 -63.97 19.66 -47.62
C TYR A 249 -65.38 19.44 -47.02
N TRP A 250 -65.48 19.01 -45.77
CA TRP A 250 -66.74 18.84 -45.05
C TRP A 250 -67.50 20.16 -44.89
N SER A 251 -66.83 21.22 -44.42
CA SER A 251 -67.42 22.56 -44.27
C SER A 251 -67.92 23.12 -45.60
N MET A 252 -67.10 22.99 -46.65
CA MET A 252 -67.46 23.48 -47.98
C MET A 252 -68.63 22.69 -48.60
N ASN A 253 -68.74 21.39 -48.29
CA ASN A 253 -69.89 20.57 -48.66
C ASN A 253 -71.18 21.06 -47.97
N GLU A 254 -71.14 21.40 -46.68
CA GLU A 254 -72.32 21.95 -45.98
C GLU A 254 -72.79 23.28 -46.59
N VAL A 255 -71.87 24.20 -46.89
CA VAL A 255 -72.19 25.48 -47.56
C VAL A 255 -72.77 25.23 -48.95
N ASN A 256 -72.18 24.33 -49.73
CA ASN A 256 -72.66 24.00 -51.07
C ASN A 256 -74.07 23.39 -51.07
N VAL A 257 -74.39 22.56 -50.06
CA VAL A 257 -75.74 22.02 -49.85
C VAL A 257 -76.75 23.14 -49.60
N SER A 258 -76.40 24.12 -48.76
CA SER A 258 -77.26 25.28 -48.49
C SER A 258 -77.49 26.11 -49.75
N ILE A 259 -76.43 26.47 -50.49
CA ILE A 259 -76.54 27.23 -51.73
C ILE A 259 -77.39 26.48 -52.77
N ALA A 260 -77.22 25.16 -52.86
CA ALA A 260 -78.01 24.33 -53.75
C ALA A 260 -79.48 24.29 -53.35
N ALA A 261 -79.80 24.29 -52.05
CA ALA A 261 -81.15 24.39 -51.51
C ALA A 261 -81.79 25.75 -51.82
N ASP A 262 -81.07 26.85 -51.59
CA ASP A 262 -81.54 28.21 -51.91
C ASP A 262 -81.82 28.36 -53.42
N LYS A 263 -80.96 27.79 -54.26
CA LYS A 263 -81.19 27.82 -55.71
C LYS A 263 -82.39 26.96 -56.09
N ALA A 264 -82.57 25.82 -55.43
CA ALA A 264 -83.72 24.94 -55.58
C ALA A 264 -85.04 25.63 -55.23
N ASP A 265 -85.08 26.46 -54.17
CA ASP A 265 -86.21 27.33 -53.85
C ASP A 265 -86.61 28.22 -55.04
N SER A 266 -85.64 28.85 -55.69
CA SER A 266 -85.92 29.72 -56.86
C SER A 266 -86.52 28.95 -58.05
N TYR A 267 -86.19 27.67 -58.23
CA TYR A 267 -86.81 26.82 -59.24
C TYR A 267 -88.21 26.36 -58.84
N ARG A 268 -88.46 26.15 -57.54
CA ARG A 268 -89.78 25.86 -56.98
C ARG A 268 -90.77 26.98 -57.29
N GLU A 269 -90.36 28.23 -57.05
CA GLU A 269 -91.18 29.42 -57.34
C GLU A 269 -91.55 29.52 -58.83
N LYS A 270 -90.58 29.20 -59.70
CA LYS A 270 -90.76 29.14 -61.15
C LYS A 270 -91.53 27.90 -61.63
N LYS A 271 -91.88 26.98 -60.72
CA LYS A 271 -92.55 25.69 -61.00
C LYS A 271 -91.76 24.79 -61.97
N ASP A 272 -90.44 24.97 -62.05
CA ASP A 272 -89.57 24.26 -63.00
C ASP A 272 -88.80 23.10 -62.35
N ASN A 273 -89.50 21.97 -62.20
CA ASN A 273 -88.94 20.75 -61.63
C ASN A 273 -87.86 20.10 -62.54
N LYS A 274 -87.86 20.38 -63.84
CA LYS A 274 -86.90 19.80 -64.79
C LYS A 274 -85.56 20.54 -64.73
N GLY A 275 -85.60 21.87 -64.70
CA GLY A 275 -84.44 22.73 -64.50
C GLY A 275 -83.77 22.50 -63.15
N MET A 276 -84.55 22.35 -62.08
CA MET A 276 -84.04 22.00 -60.75
C MET A 276 -83.25 20.68 -60.75
N LYS A 277 -83.80 19.63 -61.37
CA LYS A 277 -83.14 18.32 -61.44
C LYS A 277 -81.84 18.38 -62.25
N ALA A 278 -81.82 19.15 -63.34
CA ALA A 278 -80.62 19.37 -64.15
C ALA A 278 -79.54 20.14 -63.37
N TYR A 279 -79.93 21.18 -62.63
CA TYR A 279 -79.02 21.95 -61.77
C TYR A 279 -78.41 21.05 -60.67
N LEU A 280 -79.23 20.30 -59.93
CA LEU A 280 -78.75 19.41 -58.88
C LEU A 280 -77.81 18.33 -59.44
N LYS A 281 -78.13 17.75 -60.61
CA LYS A 281 -77.23 16.80 -61.30
C LYS A 281 -75.89 17.44 -61.69
N ALA A 282 -75.89 18.71 -62.10
CA ALA A 282 -74.67 19.44 -62.40
C ALA A 282 -73.83 19.72 -61.13
N GLN A 283 -74.48 20.01 -59.99
CA GLN A 283 -73.78 20.18 -58.71
C GLN A 283 -73.15 18.88 -58.22
N ILE A 284 -73.80 17.72 -58.43
CA ILE A 284 -73.21 16.40 -58.14
C ILE A 284 -71.98 16.14 -59.02
N LYS A 285 -72.07 16.45 -60.32
CA LYS A 285 -70.94 16.25 -61.25
C LYS A 285 -69.73 17.13 -60.90
N LYS A 286 -69.97 18.32 -60.35
CA LYS A 286 -68.93 19.22 -59.84
C LYS A 286 -68.36 18.76 -58.49
N GLY A 287 -68.98 17.77 -57.84
CA GLY A 287 -68.58 17.30 -56.50
C GLY A 287 -69.02 18.24 -55.37
N ASN A 288 -69.91 19.19 -55.64
CA ASN A 288 -70.35 20.20 -54.68
C ASN A 288 -71.36 19.64 -53.66
N ILE A 289 -72.19 18.69 -54.08
CA ILE A 289 -73.16 17.97 -53.23
C ILE A 289 -73.17 16.50 -53.62
N THR A 290 -73.45 15.63 -52.66
CA THR A 290 -73.61 14.19 -52.93
C THR A 290 -74.94 13.88 -53.62
N GLN A 291 -75.04 12.70 -54.24
CA GLN A 291 -76.29 12.21 -54.82
C GLN A 291 -77.43 12.17 -53.79
N TYR A 292 -77.14 11.72 -52.57
CA TYR A 292 -78.12 11.66 -51.48
C TYR A 292 -78.62 13.06 -51.07
N GLN A 293 -77.72 14.03 -50.92
CA GLN A 293 -78.07 15.42 -50.61
C GLN A 293 -78.91 16.05 -51.74
N ALA A 294 -78.52 15.82 -53.00
CA ALA A 294 -79.28 16.29 -54.15
C ALA A 294 -80.70 15.70 -54.20
N ASP A 295 -80.86 14.42 -53.92
CA ASP A 295 -82.16 13.76 -53.89
C ASP A 295 -83.05 14.28 -52.74
N ALA A 296 -82.45 14.54 -51.57
CA ALA A 296 -83.13 15.15 -50.44
C ALA A 296 -83.60 16.59 -50.76
N ILE A 297 -82.72 17.44 -51.30
CA ILE A 297 -83.06 18.80 -51.73
C ILE A 297 -84.17 18.75 -52.79
N TYR A 298 -84.04 17.89 -53.80
CA TYR A 298 -85.06 17.75 -54.84
C TYR A 298 -86.42 17.38 -54.26
N LYS A 299 -86.45 16.42 -53.32
CA LYS A 299 -87.70 15.97 -52.68
C LYS A 299 -88.35 17.06 -51.84
N GLN A 300 -87.56 17.85 -51.11
CA GLN A 300 -88.05 18.91 -50.23
C GLN A 300 -88.54 20.14 -51.02
N TYR A 301 -87.83 20.51 -52.09
CA TYR A 301 -88.04 21.77 -52.79
C TYR A 301 -88.74 21.62 -54.14
N LYS A 302 -89.07 20.40 -54.60
CA LYS A 302 -89.87 20.25 -55.83
C LYS A 302 -91.22 20.96 -55.71
N TYR A 303 -91.61 21.65 -56.76
CA TYR A 303 -92.94 22.21 -56.85
C TYR A 303 -93.96 21.06 -56.97
N THR A 304 -94.93 21.06 -56.06
CA THR A 304 -96.12 20.22 -56.16
C THR A 304 -97.31 21.17 -56.29
N PRO A 305 -98.14 21.03 -57.34
CA PRO A 305 -99.33 21.85 -57.46
C PRO A 305 -100.24 21.62 -56.24
N PRO A 306 -100.91 22.66 -55.73
CA PRO A 306 -101.81 22.52 -54.60
C PRO A 306 -102.87 21.48 -54.94
N LYS A 307 -102.98 20.45 -54.10
CA LYS A 307 -104.14 19.56 -54.10
C LYS A 307 -105.36 20.39 -53.75
N SER A 308 -106.45 20.24 -54.50
CA SER A 308 -107.76 20.71 -54.08
C SER A 308 -108.04 20.24 -52.65
N SER A 309 -108.73 21.09 -51.90
CA SER A 309 -109.20 20.87 -50.54
C SER A 309 -109.76 19.45 -50.32
N GLY A 310 -109.34 18.86 -49.21
CA GLY A 310 -109.75 17.53 -48.78
C GLY A 310 -108.78 17.05 -47.69
N GLY A 311 -108.78 17.77 -46.56
CA GLY A 311 -107.84 17.56 -45.48
C GLY A 311 -108.05 16.22 -44.77
N SER A 312 -106.95 15.61 -44.35
CA SER A 312 -106.85 14.81 -43.14
C SER A 312 -105.41 14.37 -42.93
N GLY A 313 -104.99 14.35 -41.67
CA GLY A 313 -104.10 13.30 -41.20
C GLY A 313 -102.62 13.62 -41.20
N GLY A 314 -102.15 13.99 -40.00
CA GLY A 314 -101.40 12.98 -39.27
C GLY A 314 -99.87 13.06 -39.32
N ARG A 315 -99.33 13.23 -38.11
CA ARG A 315 -98.15 12.54 -37.55
C ARG A 315 -96.82 12.73 -38.27
N ARG A 316 -95.83 13.21 -37.49
CA ARG A 316 -94.69 12.44 -36.94
C ARG A 316 -93.72 13.47 -36.32
N SER A 317 -93.30 13.31 -35.06
CA SER A 317 -92.26 12.35 -34.60
C SER A 317 -90.98 12.57 -35.45
N SER A 318 -89.83 12.95 -34.92
CA SER A 318 -89.09 12.41 -33.79
C SER A 318 -87.72 13.11 -33.85
N GLY A 319 -86.98 13.15 -32.73
CA GLY A 319 -85.54 13.30 -32.84
C GLY A 319 -84.89 13.82 -31.58
N SER A 320 -84.55 12.89 -30.70
CA SER A 320 -83.62 13.06 -29.59
C SER A 320 -82.34 13.79 -30.00
N SER A 321 -81.89 14.68 -29.14
CA SER A 321 -80.50 15.10 -29.05
C SER A 321 -79.86 14.31 -27.91
N SER A 322 -78.81 13.56 -28.22
CA SER A 322 -77.85 13.02 -27.27
C SER A 322 -76.59 13.87 -27.33
N TYR A 323 -76.16 14.40 -26.19
CA TYR A 323 -74.79 14.81 -25.92
C TYR A 323 -74.44 14.16 -24.56
N SER A 324 -73.56 13.15 -24.53
CA SER A 324 -72.10 13.22 -24.65
C SER A 324 -71.44 13.78 -23.39
N TYR A 325 -70.56 12.96 -22.83
CA TYR A 325 -69.38 13.24 -22.01
C TYR A 325 -69.48 14.26 -20.86
N THR A 326 -69.01 13.85 -19.69
CA THR A 326 -67.66 14.27 -19.26
C THR A 326 -67.22 13.48 -18.04
N ALA A 327 -66.00 12.95 -18.13
CA ALA A 327 -65.24 12.55 -16.98
C ALA A 327 -64.89 13.81 -16.18
N ASN A 328 -65.10 13.72 -14.88
CA ASN A 328 -64.36 14.50 -13.91
C ASN A 328 -63.86 13.47 -12.92
N ASP A 329 -62.54 13.38 -12.75
CA ASP A 329 -62.05 13.48 -11.40
C ASP A 329 -60.58 13.90 -11.33
N LYS A 330 -60.37 14.88 -10.45
CA LYS A 330 -59.08 15.33 -9.96
C LYS A 330 -58.56 14.29 -8.99
N SER A 331 -57.33 13.81 -9.19
CA SER A 331 -56.44 13.53 -8.07
C SER A 331 -54.99 13.62 -8.53
N GLU A 332 -54.25 14.52 -7.90
CA GLU A 332 -52.79 14.57 -7.98
C GLU A 332 -52.24 13.28 -7.33
N TYR A 333 -51.27 12.65 -8.00
CA TYR A 333 -50.68 11.34 -7.71
C TYR A 333 -51.47 10.09 -8.17
N SER A 334 -51.84 10.03 -9.45
CA SER A 334 -51.83 8.74 -10.17
C SER A 334 -51.09 8.91 -11.49
N LYS A 335 -49.78 8.60 -11.49
CA LYS A 335 -49.18 8.08 -12.72
C LYS A 335 -49.56 6.61 -12.76
N ASP A 336 -50.43 6.25 -13.70
CA ASP A 336 -50.86 4.87 -13.94
C ASP A 336 -49.69 3.97 -14.41
N THR A 337 -48.49 4.53 -14.56
CA THR A 337 -47.26 3.87 -14.96
C THR A 337 -46.12 4.18 -14.00
N ALA A 338 -45.32 3.17 -13.68
CA ALA A 338 -44.15 3.31 -12.83
C ALA A 338 -43.01 4.10 -13.49
N SER A 339 -42.42 5.02 -12.75
CA SER A 339 -41.23 5.76 -13.11
C SER A 339 -40.02 4.83 -13.28
N ILE A 340 -39.12 5.16 -14.20
CA ILE A 340 -37.92 4.35 -14.42
C ILE A 340 -36.97 4.53 -13.22
N PRO A 341 -36.54 3.44 -12.55
CA PRO A 341 -35.56 3.53 -11.47
C PRO A 341 -34.23 4.09 -11.98
N LYS A 342 -33.48 4.78 -11.11
CA LYS A 342 -32.13 5.25 -11.43
C LYS A 342 -31.19 4.06 -11.61
N ASP A 343 -30.25 4.16 -12.54
CA ASP A 343 -29.22 3.15 -12.72
C ASP A 343 -28.33 3.03 -11.47
N LEU A 344 -27.97 1.79 -11.13
CA LEU A 344 -27.06 1.49 -10.04
C LEU A 344 -25.62 1.65 -10.51
N ASP A 345 -25.18 2.91 -10.62
CA ASP A 345 -23.78 3.26 -10.84
C ASP A 345 -22.88 2.81 -9.66
N SER A 346 -21.56 2.89 -9.83
CA SER A 346 -20.60 2.44 -8.82
C SER A 346 -20.79 3.14 -7.46
N LYS A 347 -21.26 4.39 -7.43
CA LYS A 347 -21.49 5.16 -6.20
C LYS A 347 -22.81 4.74 -5.53
N ALA A 348 -23.86 4.48 -6.30
CA ALA A 348 -25.15 4.01 -5.85
C ALA A 348 -25.06 2.59 -5.28
N LYS A 349 -24.25 1.70 -5.91
CA LYS A 349 -23.96 0.36 -5.37
C LYS A 349 -23.23 0.40 -4.03
N GLN A 350 -22.18 1.22 -3.90
CA GLN A 350 -21.48 1.40 -2.61
C GLN A 350 -22.42 1.95 -1.52
N LYS A 351 -23.31 2.89 -1.86
CA LYS A 351 -24.32 3.39 -0.92
C LYS A 351 -25.35 2.33 -0.55
N GLN A 352 -25.81 1.54 -1.51
CA GLN A 352 -26.73 0.42 -1.29
C GLN A 352 -26.14 -0.62 -0.33
N GLU A 353 -24.88 -1.03 -0.56
CA GLU A 353 -24.14 -1.96 0.30
C GLU A 353 -23.94 -1.40 1.72
N LYS A 354 -23.55 -0.13 1.82
CA LYS A 354 -23.39 0.57 3.11
C LYS A 354 -24.70 0.65 3.89
N LEU A 355 -25.82 0.83 3.19
CA LEU A 355 -27.17 0.82 3.75
C LEU A 355 -27.74 -0.60 3.93
N LYS A 356 -26.99 -1.64 3.57
CA LYS A 356 -27.37 -3.05 3.67
C LYS A 356 -28.72 -3.36 3.01
N ILE A 357 -29.01 -2.73 1.86
CA ILE A 357 -30.26 -2.94 1.10
C ILE A 357 -30.03 -4.10 0.11
N PRO A 358 -30.67 -5.27 0.30
CA PRO A 358 -30.44 -6.42 -0.56
C PRO A 358 -31.09 -6.22 -1.95
N ASN A 359 -30.46 -6.76 -3.00
CA ASN A 359 -30.99 -6.69 -4.37
C ASN A 359 -32.41 -7.27 -4.51
N GLY A 360 -32.75 -8.30 -3.72
CA GLY A 360 -34.10 -8.86 -3.70
C GLY A 360 -35.17 -7.87 -3.24
N MET A 361 -34.83 -6.92 -2.34
CA MET A 361 -35.74 -5.86 -1.92
C MET A 361 -36.01 -4.88 -3.05
N LEU A 362 -34.99 -4.57 -3.87
CA LEU A 362 -35.17 -3.72 -5.06
C LEU A 362 -36.03 -4.41 -6.13
N GLN A 363 -35.84 -5.71 -6.34
CA GLN A 363 -36.68 -6.45 -7.28
C GLN A 363 -38.15 -6.49 -6.82
N GLN A 364 -38.38 -6.69 -5.52
CA GLN A 364 -39.73 -6.74 -4.95
C GLN A 364 -40.44 -5.39 -4.96
N ILE A 365 -39.74 -4.27 -4.74
CA ILE A 365 -40.33 -2.94 -4.86
C ILE A 365 -40.57 -2.62 -6.33
N GLY A 366 -39.58 -2.87 -7.19
CA GLY A 366 -39.61 -2.59 -8.62
C GLY A 366 -40.67 -3.36 -9.41
N SER A 367 -41.14 -4.51 -8.91
CA SER A 367 -42.21 -5.30 -9.53
C SER A 367 -43.58 -4.63 -9.48
N ASN A 368 -43.77 -3.59 -8.67
CA ASN A 368 -44.98 -2.79 -8.71
C ASN A 368 -45.02 -1.94 -9.98
N SER A 369 -46.11 -2.05 -10.73
CA SER A 369 -46.32 -1.41 -12.02
C SER A 369 -46.72 0.06 -11.93
N THR A 370 -46.95 0.58 -10.72
CA THR A 370 -47.31 1.99 -10.46
C THR A 370 -46.43 2.61 -9.38
N ASP A 371 -46.20 3.92 -9.48
CA ASP A 371 -45.45 4.69 -8.47
C ASP A 371 -46.14 4.65 -7.11
N TYR A 372 -47.48 4.71 -7.12
CA TYR A 372 -48.30 4.55 -5.92
C TYR A 372 -48.05 3.20 -5.23
N GLY A 373 -47.97 2.11 -6.01
CA GLY A 373 -47.66 0.77 -5.49
C GLY A 373 -46.27 0.69 -4.86
N ARG A 374 -45.27 1.33 -5.46
CA ARG A 374 -43.89 1.37 -4.93
C ARG A 374 -43.79 2.16 -3.63
N VAL A 375 -44.43 3.33 -3.57
CA VAL A 375 -44.46 4.16 -2.35
C VAL A 375 -45.12 3.40 -1.20
N ASN A 376 -46.25 2.73 -1.45
CA ASN A 376 -46.92 1.93 -0.43
C ASN A 376 -46.09 0.72 0.02
N ALA A 377 -45.36 0.07 -0.90
CA ALA A 377 -44.47 -1.03 -0.55
C ALA A 377 -43.32 -0.55 0.37
N ILE A 378 -42.70 0.59 0.06
CA ILE A 378 -41.63 1.19 0.88
C ILE A 378 -42.17 1.58 2.27
N LYS A 379 -43.32 2.27 2.34
CA LYS A 379 -43.96 2.63 3.62
C LYS A 379 -44.29 1.40 4.47
N SER A 380 -44.83 0.33 3.86
CA SER A 380 -45.12 -0.92 4.57
C SER A 380 -43.87 -1.57 5.16
N LEU A 381 -42.72 -1.51 4.47
CA LEU A 381 -41.44 -2.01 4.99
C LEU A 381 -40.96 -1.19 6.19
N LYS A 382 -41.17 0.12 6.18
CA LYS A 382 -40.85 1.01 7.30
C LYS A 382 -41.75 0.76 8.50
N ASP A 383 -43.06 0.63 8.29
CA ASP A 383 -44.03 0.35 9.35
C ASP A 383 -43.75 -1.00 10.03
N LYS A 384 -43.32 -2.00 9.25
CA LYS A 384 -42.87 -3.31 9.75
C LYS A 384 -41.47 -3.29 10.36
N LYS A 385 -40.81 -2.12 10.42
CA LYS A 385 -39.43 -1.93 10.91
C LYS A 385 -38.39 -2.79 10.19
N VAL A 386 -38.66 -3.15 8.94
CA VAL A 386 -37.72 -3.88 8.07
C VAL A 386 -36.66 -2.93 7.51
N ILE A 387 -37.00 -1.65 7.34
CA ILE A 387 -36.10 -0.59 6.91
C ILE A 387 -36.16 0.62 7.85
N ASN A 388 -35.09 1.42 7.89
CA ASN A 388 -34.99 2.67 8.64
C ASN A 388 -35.18 3.91 7.74
N ASP A 389 -35.27 5.10 8.34
CA ASP A 389 -35.50 6.37 7.62
C ASP A 389 -34.47 6.66 6.53
N LYS A 390 -33.20 6.27 6.74
CA LYS A 390 -32.13 6.47 5.74
C LYS A 390 -32.28 5.52 4.55
N GLN A 391 -32.74 4.30 4.79
CA GLN A 391 -33.03 3.32 3.74
C GLN A 391 -34.28 3.70 2.96
N GLU A 392 -35.33 4.19 3.63
CA GLU A 392 -36.53 4.72 2.99
C GLU A 392 -36.20 5.88 2.04
N ALA A 393 -35.49 6.90 2.53
CA ALA A 393 -35.10 8.05 1.71
C ALA A 393 -34.27 7.62 0.49
N TRP A 394 -33.35 6.68 0.66
CA TRP A 394 -32.57 6.17 -0.45
C TRP A 394 -33.42 5.39 -1.47
N LEU A 395 -34.38 4.58 -1.01
CA LEU A 395 -35.28 3.83 -1.90
C LEU A 395 -36.21 4.76 -2.69
N LEU A 396 -36.79 5.78 -2.04
CA LEU A 396 -37.62 6.77 -2.72
C LEU A 396 -36.84 7.54 -3.80
N ASP A 397 -35.59 7.92 -3.50
CA ASP A 397 -34.71 8.56 -4.49
C ASP A 397 -34.34 7.61 -5.63
N HIS A 398 -34.02 6.35 -5.33
CA HIS A 398 -33.65 5.35 -6.32
C HIS A 398 -34.78 5.08 -7.33
N TYR A 399 -36.05 5.10 -6.89
CA TYR A 399 -37.19 4.89 -7.79
C TYR A 399 -37.78 6.17 -8.40
N ASN A 400 -37.16 7.33 -8.21
CA ASN A 400 -37.70 8.64 -8.63
C ASN A 400 -39.11 8.92 -8.06
N LEU A 401 -39.32 8.61 -6.78
CA LEU A 401 -40.60 8.74 -6.07
C LEU A 401 -40.63 9.91 -5.06
N MET A 402 -39.64 10.82 -5.13
CA MET A 402 -39.57 12.03 -4.31
C MET A 402 -40.24 13.23 -4.98
#